data_AF-A0A645BUY7-F1
#
_entry.id   AF-A0A645BUY7-F1
#
_cell.length_a   1.000
_cell.length_b   1.000
_cell.length_c   1.000
_cell.angle_alpha   90.00
_cell.angle_beta   90.00
_cell.angle_gamma   90.00
#
_symmetry.space_group_name_H-M   'P 1'
#
loop_
_entity.id
_entity.type
_entity.pdbx_description
1 polymer ?
#
loop_
_entity_poly.entity_id
_entity_poly.type
_entity_poly.pdbx_seq_one_letter_code
_entity_poly.pdbx_strand_id
1 'polypeptide(L)'
;MSIDAIKEYIVIVNEGSGCIFQPMDNSYSYVLTAKHNITNAKNQITQFTRFKLNNNTWTETKIPFEYLVENENYFPHPNRDIAIIKIEKIHDLET
;
A
#
# COMPACT_ATOMS: atom_id res chain seq x y z
N MET A 1 -9.44 14.85 -15.73
CA MET A 1 -8.32 14.09 -15.14
C MET A 1 -7.89 13.02 -16.13
N SER A 2 -6.59 12.82 -16.33
CA SER A 2 -6.09 11.68 -17.13
C SER A 2 -6.35 10.38 -16.35
N ILE A 3 -6.58 9.28 -17.07
CA ILE A 3 -6.60 7.92 -16.50
C ILE A 3 -5.32 7.60 -15.72
N ASP A 4 -4.21 8.29 -16.01
CA ASP A 4 -2.94 8.12 -15.30
C ASP A 4 -2.98 8.56 -13.84
N ALA A 5 -3.92 9.42 -13.42
CA ALA A 5 -4.00 9.89 -12.04
C ALA A 5 -4.22 8.74 -11.04
N ILE A 6 -4.85 7.64 -11.47
CA ILE A 6 -5.06 6.46 -10.63
C ILE A 6 -3.75 5.76 -10.24
N LYS A 7 -2.64 6.03 -10.95
CA LYS A 7 -1.33 5.44 -10.62
C LYS A 7 -0.83 5.85 -9.23
N GLU A 8 -1.25 6.99 -8.68
CA GLU A 8 -0.87 7.40 -7.32
C GLU A 8 -1.41 6.46 -6.23
N TYR A 9 -2.45 5.70 -6.57
CA TYR A 9 -3.04 4.70 -5.69
C TYR A 9 -2.41 3.32 -5.84
N ILE A 10 -1.52 3.12 -6.82
CA ILE A 10 -0.81 1.86 -7.02
C ILE A 10 0.40 1.81 -6.09
N VAL A 11 0.55 0.67 -5.41
CA VAL A 11 1.69 0.38 -4.54
C VAL A 11 2.35 -0.89 -5.02
N ILE A 12 3.67 -0.92 -5.05
CA ILE A 12 4.47 -2.14 -5.16
C ILE A 12 4.62 -2.70 -3.75
N VAL A 13 4.24 -3.96 -3.56
CA VAL A 13 4.33 -4.69 -2.30
C VAL A 13 5.17 -5.93 -2.55
N ASN A 14 6.43 -5.90 -2.12
CA ASN A 14 7.45 -6.90 -2.46
C ASN A 14 7.52 -7.10 -3.99
N GLU A 15 7.33 -8.33 -4.48
CA GLU A 15 7.34 -8.66 -5.92
C GLU A 15 5.96 -8.49 -6.59
N GLY A 16 4.96 -7.99 -5.87
CA GLY A 16 3.60 -7.80 -6.35
C GLY A 16 3.10 -6.37 -6.21
N SER A 17 1.78 -6.20 -6.30
CA SER A 17 1.13 -4.90 -6.22
C SER A 17 0.01 -4.84 -5.19
N GLY A 18 -0.39 -3.62 -4.86
CA GLY A 18 -1.53 -3.30 -4.04
C GLY A 18 -2.16 -1.96 -4.42
N CYS A 19 -3.25 -1.63 -3.75
CA CYS A 19 -4.03 -0.41 -3.98
C CYS A 19 -4.25 0.34 -2.66
N ILE A 20 -3.93 1.64 -2.64
CA ILE A 20 -4.21 2.52 -1.51
C ILE A 20 -5.68 2.90 -1.51
N PHE A 21 -6.29 2.91 -0.33
CA PHE A 21 -7.54 3.59 -0.07
C PHE A 21 -7.46 4.27 1.30
N GLN A 22 -8.04 5.47 1.41
CA GLN A 22 -8.00 6.25 2.64
C GLN A 22 -9.43 6.50 3.12
N PRO A 23 -9.77 6.19 4.38
CA PRO A 23 -11.04 6.64 4.96
C PRO A 23 -11.06 8.18 5.06
N MET A 24 -12.26 8.72 5.28
CA MET A 24 -12.47 10.16 5.50
C MET A 24 -11.76 10.67 6.75
N ASP A 25 -11.43 9.80 7.71
CA ASP A 25 -10.64 10.19 8.86
C ASP A 25 -9.18 10.52 8.49
N ASN A 26 -8.55 11.34 9.33
CA ASN A 26 -7.17 11.80 9.13
C ASN A 26 -6.12 10.86 9.73
N SER A 27 -6.51 9.67 10.20
CA SER A 27 -5.64 8.87 11.07
C SER A 27 -4.79 7.85 10.31
N TYR A 28 -5.34 7.21 9.27
CA TYR A 28 -4.65 6.11 8.61
C TYR A 28 -4.92 6.02 7.11
N SER A 29 -4.15 5.18 6.44
CA SER A 29 -4.43 4.69 5.09
C SER A 29 -4.31 3.18 5.06
N TYR A 30 -4.91 2.57 4.05
CA TYR A 30 -4.90 1.12 3.89
C TYR A 30 -4.38 0.75 2.52
N VAL A 31 -3.65 -0.36 2.46
CA VAL A 31 -3.24 -0.99 1.20
C VAL A 31 -3.91 -2.34 1.09
N LEU A 32 -4.72 -2.52 0.06
CA LEU A 32 -5.25 -3.82 -0.35
C LEU A 32 -4.21 -4.53 -1.21
N THR A 33 -3.82 -5.75 -0.86
CA THR A 33 -2.84 -6.55 -1.61
C THR A 33 -3.22 -8.03 -1.62
N ALA A 34 -2.60 -8.81 -2.51
CA ALA A 34 -2.62 -10.26 -2.38
C ALA A 34 -1.86 -10.71 -1.11
N LYS A 35 -2.33 -11.77 -0.46
CA LYS A 35 -1.70 -12.32 0.76
C LYS A 35 -0.34 -12.93 0.45
N HIS A 36 -0.21 -13.57 -0.71
CA HIS A 36 1.04 -14.20 -1.12
C HIS A 36 2.21 -13.23 -1.30
N ASN A 37 1.93 -11.94 -1.61
CA ASN A 37 2.98 -10.91 -1.68
C ASN A 37 3.76 -10.81 -0.36
N ILE A 38 3.10 -11.09 0.76
CA ILE A 38 3.68 -11.06 2.11
C ILE A 38 4.21 -12.44 2.52
N THR A 39 3.40 -13.49 2.35
CA THR A 39 3.79 -14.83 2.84
C THR A 39 4.96 -15.43 2.05
N ASN A 40 5.07 -15.17 0.74
CA ASN A 40 6.21 -15.63 -0.07
C ASN A 40 7.51 -14.90 0.31
N ALA A 41 7.38 -13.69 0.86
CA ALA A 41 8.48 -12.90 1.42
C ALA A 41 8.73 -13.19 2.92
N LYS A 42 8.36 -14.39 3.40
CA LYS A 42 8.55 -14.80 4.81
C LYS A 42 7.87 -13.87 5.83
N ASN A 43 6.71 -13.32 5.47
CA ASN A 43 5.96 -12.34 6.27
C ASN A 43 6.75 -11.06 6.56
N GLN A 44 7.54 -10.59 5.58
CA GLN A 44 8.29 -9.35 5.66
C GLN A 44 7.92 -8.43 4.50
N ILE A 45 8.04 -7.12 4.74
CA ILE A 45 7.99 -6.12 3.68
C ILE A 45 9.43 -5.73 3.35
N THR A 46 9.92 -6.18 2.19
CA THR A 46 11.22 -5.80 1.64
C THR A 46 11.10 -4.62 0.68
N GLN A 47 9.97 -4.50 -0.02
CA GLN A 47 9.67 -3.39 -0.91
C GLN A 47 8.25 -2.87 -0.66
N PHE A 48 8.14 -1.57 -0.45
CA PHE A 48 6.86 -0.89 -0.29
C PHE A 48 6.97 0.51 -0.84
N THR A 49 6.62 0.66 -2.12
CA THR A 49 6.80 1.90 -2.86
C THR A 49 5.51 2.26 -3.59
N ARG A 50 5.19 3.55 -3.63
CA ARG A 50 4.06 4.07 -4.41
C ARG A 50 4.56 5.00 -5.50
N PHE A 51 3.71 5.28 -6.47
CA PHE A 51 4.00 6.28 -7.48
C PHE A 51 3.50 7.66 -7.05
N LYS A 52 4.25 8.70 -7.38
CA LYS A 52 3.87 10.10 -7.19
C LYS A 52 4.20 10.89 -8.45
N LEU A 53 3.26 11.72 -8.89
CA LEU A 53 3.49 12.62 -10.01
C LEU A 53 4.19 13.89 -9.53
N ASN A 54 5.43 14.12 -9.98
CA ASN A 54 6.22 15.32 -9.68
C ASN A 54 6.62 15.99 -10.99
N ASN A 55 6.20 17.24 -11.23
CA ASN A 55 6.56 18.02 -12.42
C ASN A 55 6.39 17.23 -13.74
N ASN A 56 5.22 16.62 -13.95
CA ASN A 56 4.89 15.77 -15.10
C ASN A 56 5.71 14.47 -15.23
N THR A 57 6.47 14.08 -14.21
CA THR A 57 7.26 12.84 -14.19
C THR A 57 6.81 11.94 -13.05
N TRP A 58 6.66 10.64 -13.33
CA TRP A 58 6.34 9.64 -12.32
C TRP A 58 7.59 9.23 -11.56
N THR A 59 7.54 9.31 -10.24
CA THR A 59 8.62 8.88 -9.36
C THR A 59 8.11 7.87 -8.35
N GLU A 60 8.94 6.90 -8.01
CA GLU A 60 8.66 5.97 -6.92
C GLU A 60 9.04 6.59 -5.58
N THR A 61 8.16 6.49 -4.60
CA THR A 61 8.34 6.98 -3.23
C THR A 61 8.14 5.81 -2.27
N LYS A 62 9.10 5.57 -1.37
CA LYS A 62 8.97 4.54 -0.34
C LYS A 62 7.90 4.93 0.67
N ILE A 63 7.05 3.98 1.03
CA ILE A 63 6.12 4.10 2.16
C ILE A 63 6.88 3.67 3.42
N PRO A 64 7.00 4.54 4.45
CA PRO A 64 7.58 4.16 5.72
C PRO A 64 6.76 3.03 6.37
N PHE A 65 7.40 1.88 6.60
CA PHE A 65 6.79 0.73 7.25
C PHE A 65 7.87 -0.17 7.83
N GLU A 66 7.74 -0.57 9.10
CA GLU A 66 8.79 -1.30 9.81
C GLU A 66 8.47 -2.80 9.94
N TYR A 67 7.34 -3.15 10.53
CA TYR A 67 7.01 -4.54 10.87
C TYR A 67 5.51 -4.82 10.73
N LEU A 68 5.21 -6.06 10.30
CA LEU A 68 3.84 -6.57 10.22
C LEU A 68 3.45 -7.20 11.56
N VAL A 69 2.35 -6.73 12.13
CA VAL A 69 1.70 -7.29 13.31
C VAL A 69 0.27 -7.68 12.93
N GLU A 70 0.02 -8.99 12.94
CA GLU A 70 -1.30 -9.54 12.62
C GLU A 70 -2.35 -9.00 13.61
N ASN A 71 -3.49 -8.57 13.08
CA ASN A 71 -4.60 -7.93 13.80
C ASN A 71 -4.35 -6.50 14.33
N GLU A 72 -3.19 -5.90 14.07
CA GLU A 72 -2.93 -4.48 14.40
C GLU A 72 -2.69 -3.62 13.16
N ASN A 73 -1.72 -4.02 12.33
CA ASN A 73 -1.38 -3.32 11.09
C ASN A 73 -1.40 -4.23 9.84
N TYR A 74 -1.64 -5.52 10.03
CA TYR A 74 -1.74 -6.52 8.98
C TYR A 74 -2.96 -7.42 9.20
N PHE A 75 -3.83 -7.48 8.19
CA PHE A 75 -5.11 -8.18 8.25
C PHE A 75 -5.23 -9.15 7.06
N PRO A 76 -4.56 -10.32 7.11
CA PRO A 76 -4.71 -11.34 6.09
C PRO A 76 -6.07 -12.04 6.23
N HIS A 77 -6.73 -12.33 5.10
CA HIS A 77 -7.90 -13.19 5.15
C HIS A 77 -7.46 -14.64 5.42
N PRO A 78 -8.13 -15.39 6.32
CA PRO A 78 -7.72 -16.76 6.69
C PRO A 78 -7.64 -17.67 5.47
N ASN A 79 -8.68 -17.63 4.62
CA ASN A 79 -8.86 -18.60 3.52
C ASN A 79 -8.75 -18.02 2.09
N ARG A 80 -8.51 -16.73 1.94
CA ARG A 80 -8.49 -16.05 0.63
C ARG A 80 -7.13 -15.39 0.45
N ASP A 81 -6.73 -15.23 -0.80
CA ASP A 81 -5.46 -14.61 -1.16
C ASP A 81 -5.59 -13.09 -1.20
N ILE A 82 -5.91 -12.52 -0.05
CA ILE A 82 -6.13 -11.09 0.12
C ILE A 82 -5.69 -10.69 1.53
N ALA A 83 -5.06 -9.52 1.63
CA ALA A 83 -4.67 -8.93 2.88
C ALA A 83 -4.81 -7.40 2.83
N ILE A 84 -5.06 -6.80 3.98
CA ILE A 84 -5.06 -5.35 4.15
C ILE A 84 -3.88 -4.98 5.06
N ILE A 85 -3.11 -3.97 4.67
CA ILE A 85 -2.04 -3.38 5.47
C ILE A 85 -2.49 -1.99 5.89
N LYS A 86 -2.46 -1.69 7.19
CA LYS A 86 -2.75 -0.36 7.74
C LYS A 86 -1.43 0.40 7.89
N ILE A 87 -1.38 1.59 7.32
CA ILE A 87 -0.22 2.47 7.31
C ILE A 87 -0.60 3.86 7.84
N GLU A 88 0.41 4.68 8.15
CA GLU A 88 0.20 6.10 8.43
C GLU A 88 -0.50 6.81 7.26
N LYS A 89 -1.29 7.85 7.58
CA LYS A 89 -2.03 8.62 6.57
C LYS A 89 -1.06 9.20 5.53
N ILE A 90 -1.37 9.02 4.26
CA ILE A 90 -0.65 9.69 3.19
C ILE A 90 -1.29 11.06 2.93
N HIS A 91 -0.70 12.11 3.48
CA HIS A 91 -1.26 13.47 3.44
C HIS A 91 -1.23 14.13 2.05
N ASP A 92 -0.38 13.66 1.15
CA ASP A 92 -0.25 14.17 -0.21
C ASP A 92 -1.01 13.34 -1.25
N LEU A 93 -1.90 12.45 -0.81
CA LEU A 93 -2.96 11.83 -1.62
C LEU A 93 -4.28 12.55 -1.30
N GLU A 94 -4.83 13.27 -2.29
CA GLU A 94 -6.15 13.89 -2.15
C GLU A 94 -7.25 12.82 -2.06
N THR A 95 -8.23 13.04 -1.18
CA THR A 95 -9.48 12.26 -1.07
C THR A 95 -10.65 13.01 -1.68
#